data_AF-A0A2M7UGU4-F1
#
_entry.id   AF-A0A2M7UGU4-F1
#
_cell.length_a   1.000
_cell.length_b   1.000
_cell.length_c   1.000
_cell.angle_alpha   90.00
_cell.angle_beta   90.00
_cell.angle_gamma   90.00
#
_symmetry.space_group_name_H-M   'P 1'
#
loop_
_entity.id
_entity.type
_entity.pdbx_description
1 polymer ?
#
loop_
_entity_poly.entity_id
_entity_poly.type
_entity_poly.pdbx_seq_one_letter_code
_entity_poly.pdbx_strand_id
1 'polypeptide(L)'
;MQFNIPQFIDVEDRIVGPLTFKQLLYLGSAGVLIFFIWYFFKLWVFVIVGIPIGTIAIALAFLKINGRPFIVFLSSFFSYLRKPKMYVWRKDDQG
;
A
#
# COMPACT_ATOMS: atom_id res chain seq x y z
N MET A 1 -34.89 -20.78 10.96
CA MET A 1 -33.81 -19.98 11.58
C MET A 1 -33.06 -19.30 10.45
N GLN A 2 -33.13 -17.98 10.32
CA GLN A 2 -32.28 -17.24 9.38
C GLN A 2 -30.89 -17.07 10.02
N PHE A 3 -29.88 -17.68 9.40
CA PHE A 3 -28.49 -17.50 9.78
C PHE A 3 -28.01 -16.16 9.20
N ASN A 4 -27.63 -15.22 10.06
CA ASN A 4 -26.89 -14.05 9.60
C ASN A 4 -25.50 -14.51 9.20
N ILE A 5 -25.20 -14.44 7.90
CA ILE A 5 -23.89 -14.76 7.36
C ILE A 5 -22.91 -13.74 7.96
N PRO A 6 -21.84 -14.18 8.67
CA PRO A 6 -20.84 -13.27 9.19
C PRO A 6 -20.23 -12.46 8.04
N GLN A 7 -20.37 -11.14 8.07
CA GLN A 7 -19.80 -10.23 7.06
C GLN A 7 -18.31 -9.94 7.27
N PHE A 8 -17.64 -10.67 8.18
CA PHE A 8 -16.27 -10.40 8.60
C PHE A 8 -15.20 -11.23 7.88
N ILE A 9 -15.57 -11.98 6.83
CA ILE A 9 -14.61 -12.81 6.08
C ILE A 9 -13.54 -11.95 5.38
N ASP A 10 -13.87 -10.70 5.03
CA ASP A 10 -12.98 -9.80 4.29
C ASP A 10 -12.02 -9.00 5.19
N VAL A 11 -12.11 -9.15 6.51
CA VAL A 11 -11.22 -8.46 7.45
C VAL A 11 -9.93 -9.26 7.57
N GLU A 12 -8.84 -8.70 7.06
CA GLU A 12 -7.53 -9.32 7.10
C GLU A 12 -7.07 -9.60 8.54
N ASP A 13 -6.56 -10.81 8.78
CA ASP A 13 -6.14 -11.26 10.10
C ASP A 13 -5.01 -10.39 10.66
N ARG A 14 -5.19 -9.97 11.91
CA ARG A 14 -4.18 -9.23 12.67
C ARG A 14 -3.29 -10.23 13.39
N ILE A 15 -1.99 -10.20 13.07
CA ILE A 15 -1.02 -11.18 13.56
C ILE A 15 -0.27 -10.64 14.78
N VAL A 16 0.11 -9.37 14.75
CA VAL A 16 0.86 -8.73 15.85
C VAL A 16 0.10 -7.50 16.31
N GLY A 17 -0.65 -7.68 17.41
CA GLY A 17 -1.47 -6.63 18.00
C GLY A 17 -2.50 -6.08 16.99
N PRO A 18 -2.49 -4.77 16.68
CA PRO A 18 -3.42 -4.18 15.71
C PRO A 18 -2.99 -4.36 14.24
N LEU A 19 -1.82 -4.94 13.96
CA LEU A 19 -1.25 -4.99 12.62
C LEU A 19 -1.61 -6.28 11.87
N THR A 20 -2.03 -6.10 10.62
CA THR A 20 -2.14 -7.18 9.63
C THR A 20 -0.76 -7.66 9.16
N PHE A 21 -0.70 -8.86 8.56
CA PHE A 21 0.55 -9.37 7.99
C PHE A 21 1.20 -8.40 7.00
N LYS A 22 0.41 -7.81 6.10
CA LYS A 22 0.91 -6.85 5.10
C LYS A 22 1.49 -5.59 5.75
N GLN A 23 0.81 -5.04 6.75
CA GLN A 23 1.28 -3.86 7.49
C GLN A 23 2.60 -4.15 8.21
N LEU A 24 2.71 -5.33 8.83
CA LEU A 24 3.94 -5.80 9.45
C LEU A 24 5.05 -5.89 8.40
N LEU A 25 4.79 -6.44 7.23
CA LEU A 25 5.77 -6.57 6.17
C LEU A 25 6.24 -5.19 5.65
N TYR A 26 5.33 -4.22 5.47
CA TYR A 26 5.69 -2.86 5.07
C TYR A 26 6.56 -2.15 6.12
N LEU A 27 6.15 -2.19 7.39
CA LEU A 27 6.89 -1.53 8.47
C LEU A 27 8.20 -2.25 8.79
N GLY A 28 8.19 -3.58 8.77
CA GLY A 28 9.37 -4.41 9.04
C GLY A 28 10.44 -4.25 7.96
N SER A 29 10.05 -4.33 6.68
CA SER A 29 11.00 -4.11 5.57
C SER A 29 11.57 -2.69 5.58
N ALA A 30 10.73 -1.67 5.81
CA ALA A 30 11.19 -0.29 5.93
C ALA A 30 12.10 -0.08 7.15
N GLY A 31 11.75 -0.65 8.30
CA GLY A 31 12.55 -0.55 9.53
C GLY A 31 13.94 -1.16 9.36
N VAL A 32 14.02 -2.35 8.74
CA VAL A 32 15.30 -2.98 8.37
C VAL A 32 16.10 -2.06 7.45
N LEU A 33 15.48 -1.52 6.40
CA LEU A 33 16.16 -0.68 5.42
C LEU A 33 16.65 0.65 6.02
N ILE A 34 15.85 1.27 6.88
CA ILE A 34 16.22 2.48 7.62
C ILE A 34 17.36 2.19 8.61
N PHE A 35 17.35 1.04 9.29
CA PHE A 35 18.44 0.63 10.18
C PHE A 35 19.76 0.47 9.41
N PHE A 36 19.73 -0.16 8.23
CA PHE A 36 20.89 -0.23 7.34
C PHE A 36 21.40 1.16 6.94
N ILE A 37 20.50 2.07 6.56
CA ILE A 37 20.89 3.45 6.20
C ILE A 37 21.55 4.14 7.39
N TRP A 38 20.99 4.00 8.60
CA TRP A 38 21.53 4.61 9.81
C TRP A 38 22.91 4.05 10.18
N TYR A 39 23.11 2.75 10.04
CA TYR A 39 24.37 2.08 10.41
C TYR A 39 25.50 2.38 9.43
N PHE A 40 25.22 2.38 8.12
CA PHE A 40 26.26 2.49 7.08
C PHE A 40 26.52 3.92 6.60
N PHE A 41 25.54 4.83 6.69
CA PHE A 41 25.65 6.16 6.12
C PHE A 41 25.72 7.26 7.17
N LYS A 42 26.10 8.47 6.72
CA LYS A 42 26.12 9.67 7.55
C LYS A 42 24.70 10.17 7.82
N LEU A 43 24.54 10.92 8.91
CA LEU A 43 23.24 11.43 9.38
C LEU A 43 22.46 12.23 8.31
N TRP A 44 23.14 13.02 7.47
CA TRP A 44 22.49 13.76 6.39
C TRP A 44 21.83 12.84 5.34
N VAL A 45 22.48 11.74 4.98
CA VAL A 45 21.90 10.73 4.07
C VAL A 45 20.71 10.04 4.73
N PHE A 46 20.84 9.69 6.02
CA PHE A 46 19.73 9.12 6.79
C PHE A 46 18.51 10.05 6.81
N VAL A 47 18.71 11.35 7.02
CA VAL A 47 17.59 12.32 7.04
C VAL A 47 16.96 12.43 5.65
N ILE A 48 17.77 12.56 4.59
CA ILE A 48 17.26 12.76 3.22
C ILE A 48 16.56 11.51 2.69
N VAL A 49 17.03 10.31 3.02
CA VAL A 49 16.56 9.05 2.44
C VAL A 49 15.67 8.27 3.41
N GLY A 50 16.09 8.16 4.67
CA GLY A 50 15.37 7.41 5.69
C GLY A 50 14.03 8.03 6.07
N ILE A 51 13.92 9.36 6.16
CA ILE A 51 12.63 10.01 6.47
C ILE A 51 11.59 9.73 5.38
N PRO A 52 11.85 9.97 4.08
CA PRO A 52 10.88 9.63 3.04
C PRO A 52 10.48 8.16 3.03
N ILE A 53 11.43 7.24 3.23
CA ILE A 53 11.14 5.79 3.30
C ILE A 53 10.20 5.49 4.46
N GLY A 54 10.47 6.04 5.65
CA GLY A 54 9.63 5.87 6.83
C GLY A 54 8.22 6.44 6.61
N THR A 55 8.12 7.63 6.04
CA THR A 55 6.83 8.27 5.71
C THR A 55 6.01 7.42 4.73
N ILE A 56 6.65 6.91 3.66
CA ILE A 56 5.98 6.06 2.67
C ILE A 56 5.53 4.73 3.30
N ALA A 57 6.36 4.12 4.15
CA ALA A 57 6.02 2.87 4.81
C ALA A 57 4.82 3.03 5.76
N ILE A 58 4.79 4.11 6.54
CA ILE A 58 3.65 4.44 7.42
C ILE A 58 2.39 4.70 6.58
N ALA A 59 2.52 5.43 5.47
CA ALA A 59 1.40 5.67 4.57
C ALA A 59 0.87 4.35 3.97
N LEU A 60 1.76 3.47 3.49
CA LEU A 60 1.37 2.15 2.98
C LEU A 60 0.69 1.27 4.03
N ALA A 61 1.12 1.36 5.29
CA ALA A 61 0.54 0.57 6.37
C ALA A 61 -0.83 1.10 6.81
N PHE A 62 -1.00 2.40 7.02
CA PHE A 62 -2.19 2.93 7.73
C PHE A 62 -3.09 3.82 6.88
N LEU A 63 -2.57 4.43 5.81
CA LEU A 63 -3.35 5.35 5.02
C LEU A 63 -4.38 4.59 4.18
N LYS A 64 -5.62 5.08 4.22
CA LYS A 64 -6.72 4.58 3.41
C LYS A 64 -7.30 5.74 2.63
N ILE A 65 -7.46 5.55 1.32
CA ILE A 65 -8.07 6.55 0.43
C ILE A 65 -9.39 5.97 -0.05
N ASN A 66 -10.49 6.69 0.19
CA ASN A 66 -11.85 6.25 -0.17
C ASN A 66 -12.18 4.84 0.35
N GLY A 67 -11.79 4.54 1.60
CA GLY A 67 -12.00 3.24 2.24
C GLY A 67 -11.09 2.11 1.74
N ARG A 68 -10.24 2.35 0.73
CA ARG A 68 -9.32 1.34 0.19
C ARG A 68 -7.89 1.53 0.72
N PRO A 69 -7.12 0.44 0.86
CA PRO A 69 -5.71 0.52 1.24
C PRO A 69 -4.90 1.39 0.27
N PHE A 70 -3.93 2.16 0.79
CA PHE A 70 -3.10 3.05 -0.01
C PHE A 70 -2.38 2.35 -1.18
N ILE A 71 -1.98 1.07 -1.01
CA ILE A 71 -1.35 0.29 -2.07
C ILE A 71 -2.23 0.15 -3.32
N VAL A 72 -3.56 0.06 -3.16
CA VAL A 72 -4.51 -0.04 -4.27
C VAL A 72 -4.60 1.28 -5.02
N PHE A 73 -4.63 2.39 -4.29
CA PHE A 73 -4.57 3.72 -4.86
C PHE A 73 -3.26 3.92 -5.64
N LEU A 74 -2.12 3.53 -5.06
CA LEU A 74 -0.81 3.68 -5.68
C LEU A 74 -0.69 2.84 -6.96
N SER A 75 -1.16 1.60 -6.94
CA SER A 75 -1.25 0.75 -8.14
C SER A 75 -2.13 1.40 -9.23
N SER A 76 -3.26 1.96 -8.84
CA SER A 76 -4.18 2.65 -9.76
C SER A 76 -3.55 3.92 -10.35
N PHE A 77 -2.82 4.67 -9.54
CA PHE A 77 -2.06 5.84 -9.95
C PHE A 77 -0.99 5.48 -10.99
N PHE A 78 -0.17 4.46 -10.73
CA PHE A 78 0.81 3.97 -11.71
C PHE A 78 0.17 3.41 -12.98
N SER A 79 -0.96 2.71 -12.85
CA SER A 79 -1.74 2.22 -14.00
C SER A 79 -2.25 3.38 -14.85
N TYR A 80 -2.80 4.43 -14.23
CA TYR A 80 -3.26 5.63 -14.91
C TYR A 80 -2.14 6.35 -15.66
N LEU A 81 -0.95 6.48 -15.07
CA LEU A 81 0.20 7.10 -15.73
C LEU A 81 0.67 6.32 -16.96
N ARG A 82 0.55 4.98 -16.95
CA ARG A 82 0.97 4.12 -18.06
C ARG A 82 -0.09 3.94 -19.14
N LYS A 83 -1.38 4.16 -18.82
CA LYS A 83 -2.45 3.94 -19.79
C LYS A 83 -2.38 4.98 -20.92
N PRO A 84 -2.44 4.54 -22.19
CA PRO A 84 -2.58 5.47 -23.30
C PRO A 84 -3.91 6.22 -23.14
N LYS A 85 -3.85 7.56 -23.18
CA LYS A 85 -5.02 8.43 -23.02
C LYS A 85 -5.97 8.42 -24.23
N MET A 86 -5.65 7.62 -25.25
CA MET A 86 -6.43 7.50 -26.47
C MET A 86 -7.62 6.59 -26.22
N TYR A 87 -8.79 7.20 -25.99
CA TYR A 87 -10.05 6.49 -26.01
C TYR A 87 -10.41 6.18 -27.47
N VAL A 88 -10.09 4.97 -27.92
CA VAL A 88 -10.56 4.48 -29.22
C VAL A 88 -11.97 3.93 -29.00
N TRP A 89 -12.97 4.71 -29.39
CA TRP A 89 -14.35 4.23 -29.42
C TRP A 89 -14.44 3.07 -30.41
N ARG A 90 -14.71 1.86 -29.91
CA ARG A 90 -15.10 0.71 -30.72
C ARG A 90 -16.61 0.63 -30.70
N LYS A 91 -17.21 0.65 -31.88
CA LYS A 91 -18.61 0.30 -32.07
C LYS A 91 -18.70 -1.19 -31.75
N ASP A 92 -19.50 -1.56 -30.75
CA ASP A 92 -19.83 -2.96 -30.55
C ASP A 92 -20.73 -3.36 -31.72
N ASP A 93 -20.12 -3.98 -32.72
CA ASP A 93 -20.81 -4.63 -33.81
C ASP A 93 -21.47 -5.90 -33.24
N GLN A 94 -22.57 -5.71 -32.50
CA GLN A 94 -23.48 -6.81 -32.19
C GLN A 94 -24.19 -7.19 -33.49
N GLY A 95 -23.71 -8.28 -34.10
CA GLY A 95 -24.49 -9.09 -35.02
C GLY A 95 -25.39 -10.04 -34.26
#